data_AF-A0A174X6B1-F1
#
_entry.id   AF-A0A174X6B1-F1
#
_cell.length_a   1.000
_cell.length_b   1.000
_cell.length_c   1.000
_cell.angle_alpha   90.00
_cell.angle_beta   90.00
_cell.angle_gamma   90.00
#
_symmetry.space_group_name_H-M   'P 1'
#
loop_
_entity.id
_entity.type
_entity.pdbx_description
1 polymer ?
#
loop_
_entity_poly.entity_id
_entity_poly.type
_entity_poly.pdbx_seq_one_letter_code
_entity_poly.pdbx_strand_id
1 'polypeptide(L)'
;MVRHSVEALPPLYQDFTMSGDKCYVIIDIPQSHNIDCRMEQVDFNGTDNTLKVRTYIIILEDAVDKDYNDLFLTVTAYQHKG
;
A
#
# COMPACT_ATOMS: atom_id res chain seq x y z
N MET A 1 14.53 19.86 -4.72
CA MET A 1 13.31 20.46 -4.15
C MET A 1 12.66 19.35 -3.35
N VAL A 2 12.70 19.43 -2.02
CA VAL A 2 12.17 18.38 -1.14
C VAL A 2 10.68 18.66 -0.99
N ARG A 3 9.81 17.73 -1.42
CA ARG A 3 8.37 17.79 -1.13
C ARG A 3 8.22 17.56 0.38
N HIS A 4 7.73 18.56 1.08
CA HIS A 4 7.31 18.43 2.47
C HIS A 4 5.79 18.51 2.46
N SER A 5 5.11 17.50 3.01
CA SER A 5 3.71 17.63 3.39
C SER A 5 3.59 18.85 4.33
N VAL A 6 2.61 19.71 4.06
CA VAL A 6 2.40 20.97 4.78
C VAL A 6 1.70 20.76 6.12
N GLU A 7 1.16 19.56 6.36
CA GLU A 7 0.54 19.16 7.60
C GLU A 7 1.37 18.09 8.34
N ALA A 8 1.22 18.05 9.66
CA ALA A 8 1.83 16.99 10.46
C ALA A 8 1.26 15.66 9.99
N LEU A 9 2.11 14.79 9.43
CA LEU A 9 1.73 13.46 8.94
C LEU A 9 0.75 12.82 9.92
N PRO A 10 -0.48 12.47 9.50
CA PRO A 10 -1.47 11.91 10.40
C PRO A 10 -0.88 10.66 11.07
N PRO A 11 -1.23 10.37 12.34
CA PRO A 11 -0.74 9.17 13.01
C PRO A 11 -1.18 7.95 12.21
N LEU A 12 -0.22 7.32 11.53
CA LEU A 12 -0.43 6.14 10.71
C LEU A 12 -0.37 4.90 11.60
N TYR A 13 -1.47 4.14 11.63
CA TYR A 13 -1.46 2.79 12.16
C TYR A 13 -1.64 1.79 11.01
N GLN A 14 -0.71 0.84 10.92
CA GLN A 14 -0.81 -0.30 10.00
C GLN A 14 -0.78 -1.60 10.82
N ASP A 15 -1.73 -2.50 10.54
CA ASP A 15 -1.71 -3.86 11.06
C ASP A 15 -1.74 -4.88 9.91
N PHE A 16 -1.05 -5.99 10.12
CA PHE A 16 -0.96 -7.11 9.20
C PHE A 16 -1.54 -8.34 9.87
N THR A 17 -2.71 -8.76 9.41
CA THR A 17 -3.37 -9.97 9.92
C THR A 17 -3.57 -10.98 8.80
N MET A 18 -3.14 -12.22 9.04
CA MET A 18 -3.41 -13.35 8.16
C MET A 18 -4.66 -14.08 8.64
N SER A 19 -5.58 -14.39 7.72
CA SER A 19 -6.71 -15.31 7.98
C SER A 19 -6.74 -16.38 6.88
N GLY A 20 -6.14 -17.52 7.19
CA GLY A 20 -5.92 -18.60 6.22
C GLY A 20 -4.87 -18.21 5.18
N ASP A 21 -5.23 -18.29 3.90
CA ASP A 21 -4.42 -17.90 2.75
C ASP A 21 -4.56 -16.41 2.36
N LYS A 22 -5.34 -15.64 3.13
CA LYS A 22 -5.60 -14.23 2.87
C LYS A 22 -4.81 -13.33 3.82
N CYS A 23 -4.16 -12.33 3.23
CA CYS A 23 -3.53 -11.23 3.95
C CYS A 23 -4.49 -10.04 3.98
N TYR A 24 -4.72 -9.51 5.18
CA TYR A 24 -5.50 -8.30 5.41
C TYR A 24 -4.55 -7.21 5.90
N VAL A 25 -4.62 -6.06 5.22
CA VAL A 25 -3.92 -4.84 5.63
C VAL A 25 -4.99 -3.83 6.00
N ILE A 26 -4.94 -3.36 7.24
CA ILE A 26 -5.82 -2.32 7.74
C ILE A 26 -4.99 -1.06 7.93
N ILE A 27 -5.46 0.03 7.34
CA ILE A 27 -4.82 1.35 7.41
C ILE A 27 -5.86 2.29 8.00
N ASP A 28 -5.55 2.84 9.17
CA ASP A 28 -6.41 3.82 9.84
C ASP A 28 -5.78 5.21 9.74
N ILE A 29 -6.59 6.19 9.30
CA ILE A 29 -6.21 7.60 9.18
C ILE A 29 -7.24 8.41 9.99
N PRO A 30 -7.07 8.49 11.31
CA PRO A 30 -8.13 8.90 12.23
C PRO A 30 -8.56 10.38 12.08
N GLN A 31 -7.74 11.22 11.44
CA GLN A 31 -8.02 12.64 11.26
C GLN A 31 -8.67 12.97 9.90
N SER A 32 -8.74 12.02 8.97
CA SER A 32 -9.30 12.28 7.65
C SER A 32 -10.73 11.74 7.51
N HIS A 33 -11.64 12.63 7.10
CA HIS A 33 -13.03 12.29 6.84
C HIS A 33 -13.27 11.74 5.43
N ASN A 34 -12.30 11.88 4.53
CA ASN A 34 -12.40 11.44 3.15
C ASN A 34 -11.01 11.03 2.65
N ILE A 35 -10.83 9.75 2.37
CA ILE A 35 -9.58 9.18 1.86
C ILE A 35 -9.80 8.73 0.43
N ASP A 36 -9.02 9.28 -0.51
CA ASP A 36 -8.87 8.71 -1.85
C ASP A 36 -7.85 7.57 -1.77
N CYS A 37 -8.30 6.36 -2.13
CA CYS A 37 -7.48 5.16 -2.12
C CYS A 37 -7.32 4.65 -3.55
N ARG A 38 -6.07 4.59 -4.01
CA ARG A 38 -5.70 4.03 -5.31
C ARG A 38 -4.87 2.79 -5.10
N MET A 39 -5.22 1.74 -5.83
CA MET A 39 -4.52 0.47 -5.77
C MET A 39 -4.16 0.01 -7.18
N GLU A 40 -2.89 -0.33 -7.37
CA GLU A 40 -2.39 -0.98 -8.57
C GLU A 40 -1.84 -2.37 -8.21
N GLN A 41 -2.08 -3.35 -9.09
CA GLN A 41 -1.53 -4.69 -8.95
C GLN A 41 -0.53 -4.94 -10.08
N VAL A 42 0.68 -5.35 -9.70
CA VAL A 42 1.74 -5.74 -10.63
C VAL A 42 2.09 -7.20 -10.38
N ASP A 43 1.86 -8.04 -11.39
CA ASP A 43 2.26 -9.44 -11.38
C ASP A 43 3.56 -9.60 -12.16
N PHE A 44 4.58 -10.17 -11.52
CA PHE A 44 5.82 -10.57 -12.16
C PHE A 44 5.96 -12.08 -12.11
N ASN A 45 5.96 -12.71 -13.29
CA ASN A 45 6.31 -14.11 -13.44
C ASN A 45 7.72 -14.16 -14.02
N GLY A 46 8.66 -14.78 -13.32
CA GLY A 46 10.00 -15.03 -13.86
C GLY A 46 9.94 -15.76 -15.20
N THR A 47 10.96 -15.57 -16.05
CA THR A 47 11.01 -16.16 -17.41
C THR A 47 10.96 -17.70 -17.41
N ASP A 48 11.27 -18.32 -16.28
CA ASP A 48 11.30 -19.76 -16.03
C ASP A 48 10.09 -20.26 -15.21
N ASN A 49 9.13 -19.39 -14.89
CA ASN A 49 7.93 -19.70 -14.11
C ASN A 49 8.22 -20.29 -12.70
N THR A 50 9.46 -20.15 -12.20
CA THR A 50 9.89 -20.68 -10.90
C THR A 50 9.53 -19.74 -9.76
N LEU A 51 9.49 -18.44 -10.03
CA LEU A 51 9.10 -17.41 -9.08
C LEU A 51 7.88 -16.67 -9.60
N LYS A 52 6.79 -16.73 -8.82
CA LYS A 52 5.62 -15.88 -9.01
C LYS A 52 5.64 -14.79 -7.95
N VAL A 53 5.64 -13.54 -8.39
CA VAL A 53 5.56 -12.36 -7.52
C VAL A 53 4.30 -11.61 -7.85
N ARG A 54 3.59 -11.20 -6.81
CA ARG A 54 2.48 -10.25 -6.91
C ARG A 54 2.76 -9.08 -5.97
N THR A 55 2.69 -7.89 -6.52
CA THR A 55 2.88 -6.65 -5.79
C THR A 55 1.60 -5.84 -5.85
N TYR A 56 1.13 -5.39 -4.69
CA TYR A 56 0.07 -4.39 -4.56
C TYR A 56 0.72 -3.06 -4.18
N ILE A 57 0.48 -2.03 -4.99
CA ILE A 57 0.90 -0.65 -4.73
C ILE A 57 -0.35 0.10 -4.29
N ILE A 58 -0.36 0.59 -3.06
CA ILE A 58 -1.48 1.30 -2.45
C ILE A 58 -1.02 2.73 -2.19
N ILE A 59 -1.76 3.69 -2.71
CA ILE A 59 -1.53 5.11 -2.54
C ILE A 59 -2.78 5.67 -1.89
N LEU A 60 -2.62 6.29 -0.72
CA LEU A 60 -3.69 7.00 -0.04
C LEU A 60 -3.41 8.50 -0.06
N GLU A 61 -4.48 9.25 -0.15
CA GLU A 61 -4.49 10.70 -0.15
C GLU A 61 -5.67 11.16 0.70
N ASP A 62 -5.43 12.13 1.57
CA ASP A 62 -6.43 12.78 2.36
C ASP A 62 -7.18 13.85 1.55
N ALA A 63 -8.06 14.59 2.21
CA ALA A 63 -8.98 15.48 1.51
C ALA A 63 -8.35 16.80 1.05
N VAL A 64 -7.12 17.12 1.45
CA VAL A 64 -6.66 18.51 1.55
C VAL A 64 -5.89 18.97 0.32
N ASP A 65 -4.82 18.29 -0.10
CA ASP A 65 -3.88 18.85 -1.09
C ASP A 65 -3.66 18.04 -2.39
N LYS A 66 -4.11 16.78 -2.43
CA LYS A 66 -4.13 15.89 -3.60
C LYS A 66 -2.75 15.62 -4.20
N ASP A 67 -1.70 15.67 -3.40
CA ASP A 67 -0.35 15.48 -3.90
C ASP A 67 0.13 14.01 -3.92
N TYR A 68 -0.71 13.12 -3.37
CA TYR A 68 -0.60 11.66 -3.28
C TYR A 68 0.62 11.19 -2.50
N ASN A 69 0.95 11.90 -1.42
CA ASN A 69 2.12 11.60 -0.59
C ASN A 69 1.79 11.15 0.85
N ASP A 70 0.52 11.16 1.26
CA ASP A 70 0.13 10.86 2.65
C ASP A 70 0.47 9.43 3.06
N LEU A 71 0.20 8.45 2.18
CA LEU A 71 0.71 7.09 2.34
C LEU A 71 1.01 6.44 1.01
N PHE A 72 2.22 5.90 0.94
CA PHE A 72 2.63 4.96 -0.10
C PHE A 72 3.00 3.62 0.53
N LEU A 73 2.19 2.59 0.28
CA LEU A 73 2.41 1.23 0.77
C LEU A 73 2.60 0.26 -0.39
N THR A 74 3.62 -0.59 -0.29
CA THR A 74 3.83 -1.69 -1.23
C THR A 74 3.77 -3.02 -0.48
N VAL A 75 2.86 -3.90 -0.90
CA VAL A 75 2.72 -5.25 -0.36
C VAL A 75 3.13 -6.25 -1.43
N THR A 76 4.26 -6.92 -1.22
CA THR A 76 4.78 -7.90 -2.17
C THR A 76 4.69 -9.31 -1.59
N ALA A 77 3.95 -10.17 -2.28
CA ALA A 77 3.89 -11.60 -2.01
C ALA A 77 4.70 -12.35 -3.07
N TYR A 78 5.49 -13.32 -2.64
CA TYR A 78 6.27 -14.19 -3.52
C TYR A 78 5.98 -15.65 -3.23
N GLN A 79 5.88 -16.45 -4.29
CA GLN A 79 5.78 -17.90 -4.23
C GLN A 79 6.89 -18.50 -5.07
N HIS A 80 7.79 -19.22 -4.41
CA HIS A 80 8.79 -20.04 -5.08
C HIS A 80 8.18 -21.42 -5.40
N LYS A 81 8.34 -21.87 -6.65
CA LYS A 81 8.02 -23.23 -7.06
C LYS A 81 9.24 -24.10 -6.79
N GLY A 82 9.17 -24.94 -5.75
CA GLY A 82 10.08 -26.07 -5.52
C GLY A 82 9.59 -27.30 -6.25
#